data_AF-A0A533ZT86-F1
#
_entry.id   AF-A0A533ZT86-F1
#
_cell.length_a   1.000
_cell.length_b   1.000
_cell.length_c   1.000
_cell.angle_alpha   90.00
_cell.angle_beta   90.00
_cell.angle_gamma   90.00
#
_symmetry.space_group_name_H-M   'P 1'
#
loop_
_entity.id
_entity.type
_entity.pdbx_description
1 polymer ?
#
loop_
_entity_poly.entity_id
_entity_poly.type
_entity_poly.pdbx_seq_one_letter_code
_entity_poly.pdbx_strand_id
1 'polypeptide(L)'
;MSRQRIVERAAVAGVAVLVGLGGCALFENEHVAKGRALYAYYCSHCHGEHGRPGEGFNWKLMPDPKPKDLSNKDEMSTLKDEEIFATISR
;
A
#
# COMPACT_ATOMS: atom_id res chain seq x y z
N MET A 1 -30.06 18.43 34.52
CA MET A 1 -29.65 19.12 33.28
C MET A 1 -28.13 19.28 33.12
N SER A 2 -27.38 19.72 34.14
CA SER A 2 -25.90 19.88 34.06
C SER A 2 -25.13 18.56 33.85
N ARG A 3 -25.48 17.50 34.59
CA ARG A 3 -24.87 16.17 34.45
C ARG A 3 -24.99 15.58 33.03
N GLN A 4 -26.12 15.82 32.37
CA GLN A 4 -26.38 15.29 31.03
C GLN A 4 -25.49 15.96 29.98
N ARG A 5 -25.28 17.28 30.10
CA ARG A 5 -24.33 18.03 29.25
C ARG A 5 -22.87 17.62 29.48
N ILE A 6 -22.50 17.22 30.70
CA ILE A 6 -21.16 16.71 31.02
C ILE A 6 -20.94 15.34 30.35
N VAL A 7 -21.93 14.46 30.44
CA VAL A 7 -21.89 13.13 29.81
C VAL A 7 -21.82 13.26 28.28
N GLU A 8 -22.62 14.13 27.67
CA GLU A 8 -22.59 14.40 26.22
C GLU A 8 -21.23 14.92 25.76
N ARG A 9 -20.64 15.88 26.49
CA ARG A 9 -19.31 16.41 26.16
C ARG A 9 -18.22 15.37 26.28
N ALA A 10 -18.27 14.53 27.32
CA ALA A 10 -17.33 13.43 27.51
C ALA A 10 -17.46 12.39 26.38
N ALA A 11 -18.69 12.07 25.97
CA ALA A 11 -18.93 11.14 24.88
C ALA A 11 -18.41 11.68 23.54
N VAL A 12 -18.68 12.94 23.21
CA VAL A 12 -18.18 13.59 21.98
C VAL A 12 -16.66 13.66 21.98
N ALA A 13 -16.03 14.02 23.10
CA ALA A 13 -14.58 14.02 23.22
C ALA A 13 -13.98 12.61 23.05
N GLY A 14 -14.62 11.58 23.64
CA GLY A 14 -14.20 10.19 23.48
C GLY A 14 -14.25 9.71 22.03
N VAL A 15 -15.33 10.01 21.30
CA VAL A 15 -15.45 9.66 19.88
C VAL A 15 -14.42 10.40 19.03
N ALA A 16 -14.22 11.70 19.27
CA ALA A 16 -13.23 12.50 18.54
C ALA A 16 -11.79 11.99 18.75
N VAL A 17 -11.45 11.57 19.97
CA VAL A 17 -10.15 10.96 20.28
C VAL A 17 -9.99 9.62 19.57
N LEU A 18 -11.03 8.75 19.57
CA LEU A 18 -10.98 7.46 18.87
C LEU A 18 -10.81 7.63 17.35
N VAL A 19 -11.52 8.58 16.74
CA VAL A 19 -11.38 8.86 15.30
C VAL A 19 -10.03 9.51 14.99
N GLY A 20 -9.55 10.44 15.83
CA GLY A 20 -8.25 11.10 15.65
C GLY A 20 -7.06 10.15 15.80
N LEU A 21 -7.13 9.20 16.72
CA LEU A 21 -6.09 8.17 16.91
C LEU A 21 -6.22 7.02 15.90
N GLY A 22 -7.44 6.66 15.50
CA GLY A 22 -7.71 5.55 14.59
C GLY A 22 -7.75 5.91 13.11
N GLY A 23 -7.77 7.20 12.75
CA GLY A 23 -8.03 7.66 11.38
C GLY A 23 -7.09 7.07 10.32
N CYS A 24 -5.81 6.87 10.63
CA CYS A 24 -4.86 6.26 9.69
C CYS A 24 -5.09 4.76 9.46
N ALA A 25 -5.68 4.06 10.43
CA ALA A 25 -5.94 2.61 10.35
C ALA A 25 -7.34 2.29 9.82
N LEU A 26 -8.30 3.21 9.99
CA LEU A 26 -9.70 3.01 9.60
C LEU A 26 -9.99 3.33 8.13
N PHE A 27 -9.08 4.03 7.44
CA PHE A 27 -9.29 4.47 6.06
C PHE A 27 -8.07 4.14 5.19
N GLU A 28 -7.90 2.86 4.81
CA GLU A 28 -6.98 2.49 3.73
C GLU A 28 -7.48 3.14 2.44
N ASN A 29 -6.58 3.77 1.68
CA ASN A 29 -6.92 4.36 0.40
C ASN A 29 -7.39 3.26 -0.58
N GLU A 30 -8.56 3.45 -1.20
CA GLU A 30 -9.16 2.46 -2.11
C GLU A 30 -8.22 2.08 -3.28
N HIS A 31 -7.46 3.04 -3.81
CA HIS A 31 -6.49 2.77 -4.88
C HIS A 31 -5.32 1.93 -4.38
N VAL A 32 -4.87 2.12 -3.13
CA VAL A 32 -3.82 1.29 -2.52
C VAL A 32 -4.32 -0.13 -2.33
N ALA A 33 -5.54 -0.31 -1.80
CA ALA A 33 -6.14 -1.63 -1.63
C ALA A 33 -6.29 -2.38 -2.97
N LYS A 34 -6.78 -1.69 -4.01
CA LYS A 34 -6.87 -2.23 -5.38
C LYS A 34 -5.49 -2.54 -5.95
N GLY A 35 -4.53 -1.63 -5.82
CA GLY A 35 -3.16 -1.80 -6.29
C GLY A 35 -2.49 -3.02 -5.68
N ARG A 36 -2.68 -3.24 -4.36
CA ARG A 36 -2.20 -4.43 -3.65
C ARG A 36 -2.80 -5.72 -4.21
N ALA A 37 -4.10 -5.75 -4.47
CA ALA A 37 -4.76 -6.91 -5.06
C ALA A 37 -4.26 -7.20 -6.49
N LEU A 38 -4.11 -6.17 -7.31
CA LEU A 38 -3.57 -6.29 -8.67
C LEU A 38 -2.11 -6.73 -8.67
N TYR A 39 -1.28 -6.19 -7.78
CA TYR A 39 0.11 -6.58 -7.62
C TYR A 39 0.25 -8.05 -7.24
N ALA A 40 -0.55 -8.49 -6.25
CA ALA A 40 -0.58 -9.88 -5.83
C ALA A 40 -0.96 -10.81 -6.99
N TYR A 41 -1.93 -10.43 -7.82
CA TYR A 41 -2.39 -11.25 -8.93
C TYR A 41 -1.44 -11.27 -10.13
N TYR A 42 -0.97 -10.10 -10.59
CA TYR A 42 -0.21 -9.99 -11.83
C TYR A 42 1.31 -9.96 -11.64
N CYS A 43 1.80 -9.34 -10.56
CA CYS A 43 3.22 -8.99 -10.43
C CYS A 43 4.00 -9.96 -9.53
N SER A 44 3.36 -10.43 -8.46
CA SER A 44 4.02 -11.19 -7.39
C SER A 44 4.62 -12.53 -7.85
N HIS A 45 4.05 -13.13 -8.89
CA HIS A 45 4.56 -14.39 -9.46
C HIS A 45 6.02 -14.28 -9.94
N CYS A 46 6.45 -13.09 -10.38
CA CYS A 46 7.81 -12.83 -10.84
C CYS A 46 8.61 -11.97 -9.85
N HIS A 47 7.97 -10.97 -9.25
CA HIS A 47 8.64 -10.00 -8.35
C HIS A 47 8.57 -10.37 -6.87
N GLY A 48 7.78 -11.38 -6.48
CA GLY A 48 7.55 -11.73 -5.09
C GLY A 48 6.55 -10.81 -4.39
N GLU A 49 6.26 -11.09 -3.12
CA GLU A 49 5.33 -10.30 -2.32
C GLU A 49 5.91 -8.91 -1.98
N HIS A 50 7.23 -8.82 -1.79
CA HIS A 50 7.89 -7.58 -1.38
C HIS A 50 8.65 -6.89 -2.51
N GLY A 51 8.54 -7.39 -3.75
CA GLY A 51 9.25 -6.83 -4.90
C GLY A 51 10.76 -7.08 -4.91
N ARG A 52 11.24 -8.03 -4.09
CA ARG A 52 12.67 -8.32 -3.96
C ARG A 52 13.16 -9.36 -4.96
N PRO A 53 14.43 -9.31 -5.38
CA PRO A 53 15.06 -10.34 -6.18
C PRO A 53 14.96 -11.71 -5.51
N GLY A 54 14.55 -12.73 -6.27
CA GLY A 54 14.54 -14.10 -5.79
C GLY A 54 13.26 -14.55 -5.08
N GLU A 55 12.30 -13.66 -4.81
CA GLU A 55 11.09 -14.01 -4.08
C GLU A 55 9.98 -14.61 -4.97
N GLY A 56 9.83 -14.12 -6.21
CA GLY A 56 8.78 -14.60 -7.10
C GLY A 56 8.98 -16.07 -7.49
N PHE A 57 7.89 -16.85 -7.50
CA PHE A 57 7.92 -18.26 -7.87
C PHE A 57 8.61 -18.51 -9.23
N ASN A 58 8.39 -17.62 -10.20
CA ASN A 58 8.98 -17.71 -11.54
C ASN A 58 10.39 -17.12 -11.65
N TRP A 59 10.95 -16.49 -10.61
CA TRP A 59 12.22 -15.75 -10.67
C TRP A 59 13.37 -16.57 -11.27
N LYS A 60 13.49 -17.84 -10.86
CA LYS A 60 14.55 -18.74 -11.32
C LYS A 60 14.44 -19.07 -12.81
N LEU A 61 13.24 -19.00 -13.37
CA LEU A 61 12.94 -19.29 -14.77
C LEU A 61 12.96 -18.04 -15.67
N MET A 62 13.11 -16.84 -15.09
CA MET A 62 13.17 -15.60 -15.87
C MET A 62 14.50 -15.46 -16.62
N PRO A 63 14.46 -15.09 -17.92
CA PRO A 63 15.65 -14.86 -18.72
C PRO A 63 16.40 -13.61 -18.25
N ASP A 64 17.64 -13.47 -18.69
CA ASP A 64 18.40 -12.24 -18.49
C ASP A 64 18.03 -11.16 -19.55
N PRO A 65 17.93 -9.88 -19.15
CA PRO A 65 18.04 -9.40 -17.77
C PRO A 65 16.78 -9.77 -16.96
N LYS A 66 17.00 -10.21 -15.71
CA LYS A 66 15.91 -10.50 -14.78
C LYS A 66 15.08 -9.26 -14.46
N PRO A 67 13.83 -9.44 -13.96
CA PRO A 67 13.01 -8.33 -13.53
C PRO A 67 13.73 -7.45 -12.49
N LYS A 68 13.51 -6.14 -12.57
CA LYS A 68 14.14 -5.14 -11.70
C LYS A 68 13.73 -5.35 -10.23
N ASP A 69 14.63 -5.00 -9.32
CA ASP A 69 14.36 -4.94 -7.88
C ASP A 69 13.43 -3.77 -7.58
N LEU A 70 12.18 -4.06 -7.24
CA LEU A 70 11.17 -3.04 -6.92
C LEU A 70 11.28 -2.55 -5.47
N SER A 71 12.09 -3.22 -4.64
CA SER A 71 12.36 -2.84 -3.25
C SER A 71 13.53 -1.85 -3.11
N ASN A 72 14.34 -1.69 -4.16
CA ASN A 72 15.45 -0.76 -4.18
C ASN A 72 14.94 0.68 -4.28
N LYS A 73 14.89 1.37 -3.15
CA LYS A 73 14.40 2.74 -3.06
C LYS A 73 15.23 3.73 -3.87
N ASP A 74 16.56 3.58 -3.88
CA ASP A 74 17.45 4.51 -4.57
C ASP A 74 17.18 4.47 -6.07
N GLU A 75 17.02 3.29 -6.64
CA GLU A 75 16.64 3.15 -8.05
C GLU A 75 15.19 3.57 -8.32
N MET A 76 14.23 3.06 -7.55
CA MET A 76 12.80 3.32 -7.78
C MET A 76 12.45 4.80 -7.62
N SER A 77 13.18 5.54 -6.78
CA SER A 77 13.00 6.99 -6.62
C SER A 77 13.39 7.82 -7.84
N THR A 78 14.14 7.24 -8.78
CA THR A 78 14.53 7.91 -10.04
C THR A 78 13.47 7.79 -11.13
N LEU A 79 12.50 6.89 -10.97
CA LEU A 79 11.45 6.62 -11.95
C LEU A 79 10.21 7.46 -11.64
N LYS A 80 9.60 8.04 -12.67
CA LYS A 80 8.32 8.75 -12.52
C LYS A 80 7.16 7.77 -12.61
N ASP A 81 6.06 8.10 -11.94
CA ASP A 81 4.84 7.28 -11.95
C ASP A 81 4.31 7.06 -13.38
N GLU A 82 4.41 8.07 -14.26
CA GLU A 82 3.99 7.95 -15.65
C GLU A 82 4.84 6.94 -16.43
N GLU A 83 6.14 6.86 -16.14
CA GLU A 83 7.07 5.91 -16.78
C GLU A 83 6.81 4.48 -16.31
N ILE A 84 6.54 4.32 -15.01
CA ILE A 84 6.13 3.02 -14.43
C ILE A 84 4.80 2.59 -15.04
N PHE A 85 3.82 3.50 -15.10
CA PHE A 85 2.51 3.22 -15.68
C PHE A 85 2.60 2.82 -17.16
N ALA A 86 3.39 3.52 -17.97
CA ALA A 86 3.59 3.22 -19.39
C ALA A 86 4.26 1.86 -19.65
N THR A 87 4.95 1.31 -18.65
CA THR A 87 5.55 -0.03 -18.72
C THR A 87 4.49 -1.13 -18.56
N ILE A 88 3.49 -0.92 -17.71
CA ILE A 88 2.50 -1.96 -17.33
C ILE A 88 1.15 -1.83 -18.03
N SER A 89 0.88 -0.71 -18.69
CA SER A 89 -0.42 -0.39 -19.32
C SER A 89 -0.52 -0.71 -20.81
N ARG A 90 0.46 -1.45 -21.36
CA ARG A 90 0.53 -1.77 -22.79
C ARG A 90 -0.43 -2.88 -23.20
#